data_AF-A0A3E0KDV6-F1
#
_entry.id   AF-A0A3E0KDV6-F1
#
_cell.length_a   1.000
_cell.length_b   1.000
_cell.length_c   1.000
_cell.angle_alpha   90.00
_cell.angle_beta   90.00
_cell.angle_gamma   90.00
#
_symmetry.space_group_name_H-M   'P 1'
#
loop_
_entity.id
_entity.type
_entity.pdbx_description
1 polymer ?
#
loop_
_entity_poly.entity_id
_entity_poly.type
_entity_poly.pdbx_seq_one_letter_code
_entity_poly.pdbx_strand_id
1 'polypeptide(L)'
;MPDRPQPRRVLVIGSGPIVIGQAAEFDYAGTQACRALRAEGVEVILLNSTPATIMTDPDTADRVYIEPLTAETAAAVIARERPDGLLPTL
;
A
#
# COMPACT_ATOMS: atom_id res chain seq x y z
N MET A 1 -14.75 5.90 16.57
CA MET A 1 -14.29 5.64 17.94
C MET A 1 -13.31 6.76 18.28
N PRO A 2 -13.69 7.70 19.15
CA PRO A 2 -12.92 8.94 19.39
C PRO A 2 -11.55 8.70 20.06
N ASP A 3 -11.34 7.56 20.71
CA ASP A 3 -10.20 7.37 21.62
C ASP A 3 -9.02 6.61 21.01
N ARG A 4 -9.08 6.20 19.74
CA ARG A 4 -7.96 5.49 19.10
C ARG A 4 -7.08 6.51 18.37
N PRO A 5 -5.79 6.64 18.72
CA PRO A 5 -4.89 7.52 17.99
C PRO A 5 -4.82 7.07 16.52
N GLN A 6 -4.91 8.03 15.60
CA GLN A 6 -4.81 7.74 14.18
C GLN A 6 -3.39 7.23 13.85
N PRO A 7 -3.25 6.23 12.95
CA PRO A 7 -1.94 5.79 12.51
C PRO A 7 -1.26 6.94 11.76
N ARG A 8 0.02 7.19 12.05
CA ARG A 8 0.79 8.20 11.31
C ARG A 8 1.36 7.63 10.03
N ARG A 9 1.56 6.32 9.98
CA ARG A 9 2.17 5.60 8.87
C ARG A 9 1.47 4.26 8.64
N VAL A 10 1.03 4.01 7.41
CA VAL A 10 0.32 2.78 7.02
C VAL A 10 1.02 2.12 5.85
N LEU A 11 1.19 0.79 5.94
CA LEU A 11 1.61 -0.03 4.81
C LEU A 11 0.37 -0.58 4.10
N VAL A 12 0.20 -0.19 2.84
CA VAL A 12 -0.81 -0.71 1.92
C VAL A 12 -0.21 -1.89 1.16
N ILE A 13 -0.93 -3.01 1.14
CA ILE A 13 -0.52 -4.22 0.42
C ILE A 13 -1.25 -4.26 -0.92
N GLY A 14 -0.53 -4.10 -2.03
CA GLY A 14 -1.08 -4.22 -3.38
C GLY A 14 -1.45 -5.65 -3.76
N SER A 15 -2.06 -5.83 -4.92
CA SER A 15 -2.53 -7.13 -5.40
C SER A 15 -1.44 -7.99 -6.05
N GLY A 16 -0.32 -7.41 -6.48
CA GLY A 16 0.64 -8.09 -7.34
C GLY A 16 0.14 -8.19 -8.79
N PRO A 17 0.66 -9.16 -9.59
CA PRO A 17 0.43 -9.22 -11.03
C PRO A 17 -1.04 -9.39 -11.41
N ILE A 18 -1.43 -8.83 -12.56
CA ILE A 18 -2.75 -9.03 -13.13
C ILE A 18 -2.88 -10.49 -13.59
N VAL A 19 -3.92 -11.16 -13.09
CA VAL A 19 -4.30 -12.53 -13.48
C VAL A 19 -5.81 -12.62 -13.66
N ILE A 20 -6.28 -13.69 -14.32
CA ILE A 20 -7.72 -13.94 -14.42
C ILE A 20 -8.31 -14.09 -13.00
N GLY A 21 -9.32 -13.28 -12.69
CA GLY A 21 -9.93 -13.22 -11.36
C GLY A 21 -9.27 -12.27 -10.37
N GLN A 22 -8.16 -11.61 -10.77
CA GLN A 22 -7.54 -10.55 -9.99
C GLN A 22 -6.85 -9.52 -10.91
N ALA A 23 -7.52 -8.43 -11.25
CA ALA A 23 -7.07 -7.54 -12.32
C ALA A 23 -6.99 -6.05 -11.90
N ALA A 24 -7.32 -5.16 -12.82
CA ALA A 24 -7.10 -3.72 -12.69
C ALA A 24 -7.96 -3.05 -11.60
N GLU A 25 -9.00 -3.73 -11.11
CA GLU A 25 -9.83 -3.27 -10.00
C GLU A 25 -9.02 -2.96 -8.74
N PHE A 26 -7.92 -3.68 -8.51
CA PHE A 26 -7.05 -3.47 -7.35
C PHE A 26 -6.08 -2.30 -7.53
N ASP A 27 -5.69 -1.96 -8.76
CA ASP A 27 -4.96 -0.71 -9.03
C ASP A 27 -5.87 0.49 -8.75
N TYR A 28 -7.12 0.42 -9.22
CA TYR A 28 -8.12 1.45 -8.94
C TYR A 28 -8.37 1.61 -7.43
N ALA A 29 -8.69 0.51 -6.73
CA ALA A 29 -8.96 0.54 -5.28
C ALA A 29 -7.72 0.95 -4.47
N GLY A 30 -6.55 0.45 -4.84
CA GLY A 30 -5.28 0.78 -4.20
C GLY A 30 -4.88 2.24 -4.36
N THR A 31 -5.08 2.80 -5.56
CA THR A 31 -4.88 4.24 -5.81
C THR A 31 -5.82 5.09 -4.95
N GLN A 32 -7.09 4.71 -4.84
CA GLN A 32 -8.06 5.40 -3.99
C GLN A 32 -7.65 5.32 -2.50
N ALA A 33 -7.21 4.15 -2.03
CA ALA A 33 -6.74 3.98 -0.67
C ALA A 33 -5.52 4.86 -0.35
N CYS A 34 -4.53 4.90 -1.25
CA CYS A 34 -3.35 5.76 -1.06
C CYS A 34 -3.73 7.24 -1.00
N ARG A 35 -4.61 7.70 -1.90
CA ARG A 35 -5.10 9.09 -1.91
C ARG A 35 -5.88 9.44 -0.65
N ALA A 36 -6.78 8.56 -0.21
CA ALA A 36 -7.60 8.78 0.97
C ALA A 36 -6.74 8.88 2.24
N LEU A 37 -5.79 7.96 2.43
CA LEU A 37 -4.87 7.99 3.58
C LEU A 37 -4.02 9.27 3.59
N ARG A 38 -3.47 9.67 2.45
CA ARG A 38 -2.65 10.90 2.35
C ARG A 38 -3.46 12.17 2.57
N ALA A 39 -4.72 12.21 2.12
CA ALA A 39 -5.62 13.32 2.38
C ALA A 39 -5.89 13.53 3.89
N GLU A 40 -5.86 12.44 4.67
CA GLU A 40 -5.95 12.48 6.14
C GLU A 40 -4.59 12.71 6.84
N GLY A 41 -3.53 12.98 6.08
CA GLY A 41 -2.18 13.23 6.62
C GLY A 41 -1.44 11.98 7.09
N VAL A 42 -1.87 10.79 6.67
CA VAL A 42 -1.19 9.52 6.95
C VAL A 42 -0.09 9.28 5.91
N GLU A 43 1.12 8.98 6.37
CA GLU A 43 2.22 8.57 5.51
C GLU A 43 1.94 7.17 4.95
N VAL A 44 1.96 7.04 3.62
CA VAL A 44 1.65 5.80 2.92
C VAL A 44 2.92 5.14 2.41
N ILE A 45 3.13 3.90 2.85
CA ILE A 45 4.06 2.98 2.20
C ILE A 45 3.23 2.02 1.38
N LEU A 46 3.59 1.83 0.12
CA LEU A 46 3.00 0.84 -0.75
C LEU A 46 4.00 -0.26 -1.04
N LEU A 47 3.56 -1.52 -0.95
CA LEU A 47 4.25 -2.68 -1.51
C LEU A 47 3.37 -3.32 -2.59
N ASN A 48 3.85 -3.31 -3.85
CA ASN A 48 3.17 -3.98 -4.97
C ASN A 48 4.19 -4.40 -6.02
N SER A 49 4.15 -5.64 -6.51
CA SER A 49 5.13 -6.14 -7.48
C SER A 49 4.86 -5.72 -8.93
N THR A 50 3.69 -5.14 -9.22
CA THR A 50 3.29 -4.79 -10.60
C THR A 50 3.69 -3.36 -10.95
N PRO A 51 4.64 -3.14 -11.87
CA PRO A 51 5.11 -1.80 -12.23
C PRO A 51 4.13 -1.02 -13.12
N ALA A 52 3.18 -1.71 -13.77
CA ALA A 52 2.22 -1.11 -14.69
C ALA A 52 0.91 -0.71 -13.98
N THR A 53 1.01 0.00 -12.85
CA THR A 53 -0.14 0.44 -12.05
C THR A 53 0.00 1.90 -11.63
N ILE A 54 -1.11 2.64 -11.60
CA ILE A 54 -1.12 4.03 -11.12
C ILE A 54 -0.78 4.09 -9.62
N MET A 55 -1.17 3.08 -8.85
CA MET A 55 -0.85 3.03 -7.43
C MET A 55 0.66 3.02 -7.17
N THR A 56 1.47 2.48 -8.09
CA THR A 56 2.94 2.47 -8.00
C THR A 56 3.62 3.71 -8.57
N ASP A 57 2.87 4.71 -9.07
CA ASP A 57 3.47 5.97 -9.49
C ASP A 57 4.15 6.66 -8.28
N PRO A 58 5.31 7.30 -8.47
CA PRO A 58 6.06 7.94 -7.38
C PRO A 58 5.25 8.97 -6.57
N ASP A 59 4.24 9.57 -7.20
CA ASP A 59 3.41 10.61 -6.59
C ASP A 59 2.17 10.06 -5.88
N THR A 60 1.91 8.75 -5.94
CA THR A 60 0.69 8.15 -5.33
C THR A 60 0.87 7.82 -3.85
N ALA A 61 2.04 7.35 -3.44
CA ALA A 61 2.40 7.05 -2.05
C ALA A 61 3.73 7.72 -1.65
N ASP A 62 3.97 7.90 -0.35
CA ASP A 62 5.21 8.55 0.13
C ASP A 62 6.43 7.62 -0.01
N ARG A 63 6.21 6.30 0.01
CA ARG A 63 7.20 5.28 -0.34
C ARG A 63 6.56 4.19 -1.17
N VAL A 64 7.19 3.82 -2.29
CA VAL A 64 6.74 2.74 -3.17
C VAL A 64 7.82 1.66 -3.24
N TYR A 65 7.43 0.43 -2.94
CA TYR A 65 8.25 -0.77 -3.09
C TYR A 65 7.68 -1.61 -4.24
N ILE A 66 8.39 -1.61 -5.37
CA ILE A 66 8.12 -2.52 -6.48
C ILE A 66 8.96 -3.78 -6.30
N GLU A 67 8.51 -4.62 -5.37
CA GLU A 67 9.24 -5.80 -4.90
C GLU A 67 8.29 -7.02 -4.87
N PRO A 68 8.80 -8.27 -4.85
CA PRO A 68 7.97 -9.47 -4.79
C PRO A 68 6.98 -9.45 -3.61
N LEU A 69 5.71 -9.75 -3.88
CA LEU A 69 4.66 -9.75 -2.86
C LEU A 69 4.69 -11.04 -2.02
N THR A 70 5.74 -11.21 -1.21
CA THR A 70 5.93 -12.36 -0.31
C THR A 70 5.99 -11.91 1.15
N ALA A 71 5.80 -12.86 2.07
CA ALA A 71 5.86 -12.57 3.51
C ALA A 71 7.25 -12.08 3.95
N GLU A 72 8.31 -12.59 3.34
CA GLU A 72 9.70 -12.19 3.62
C GLU A 72 9.94 -10.73 3.20
N THR A 73 9.49 -10.36 2.00
CA THR A 73 9.60 -8.98 1.51
C THR A 73 8.76 -8.04 2.37
N ALA A 74 7.51 -8.41 2.67
CA ALA A 74 6.65 -7.63 3.55
C ALA A 74 7.28 -7.45 4.94
N ALA A 75 7.88 -8.51 5.52
CA ALA A 75 8.57 -8.44 6.80
C ALA A 75 9.80 -7.51 6.74
N ALA A 76 10.58 -7.54 5.65
CA ALA A 76 11.71 -6.64 5.45
C ALA A 76 11.26 -5.17 5.34
N VAL A 77 10.16 -4.90 4.61
CA VAL A 77 9.56 -3.56 4.51
C VAL A 77 9.03 -3.10 5.88
N ILE A 78 8.32 -3.96 6.61
CA ILE A 78 7.81 -3.65 7.96
C ILE A 78 8.97 -3.36 8.92
N ALA A 79 10.04 -4.15 8.88
CA ALA A 79 11.21 -3.94 9.74
C ALA A 79 11.90 -2.59 9.45
N ARG A 80 12.00 -2.22 8.17
CA ARG A 80 12.61 -0.96 7.72
C ARG A 80 11.73 0.25 8.02
N GLU A 81 10.44 0.16 7.72
CA GLU A 81 9.53 1.30 7.74
C GLU A 81 8.78 1.46 9.06
N ARG A 82 8.63 0.39 9.85
CA ARG A 82 7.89 0.37 11.12
C ARG A 82 6.51 1.07 11.00
N PRO A 83 5.62 0.61 10.09
CA PRO A 83 4.29 1.19 9.97
C PRO A 83 3.46 0.97 11.24
N ASP A 84 2.59 1.92 11.56
CA ASP A 84 1.67 1.85 12.71
C ASP A 84 0.47 0.93 12.42
N GLY A 85 0.18 0.68 11.14
CA GLY A 85 -0.91 -0.16 10.68
C GLY A 85 -0.69 -0.76 9.30
N LEU A 86 -1.42 -1.83 9.01
CA LEU A 86 -1.48 -2.47 7.70
C LEU A 86 -2.88 -2.29 7.11
N LEU A 87 -2.95 -2.08 5.80
CA LEU A 87 -4.19 -2.14 5.03
C LEU A 87 -4.12 -3.32 4.03
N PRO A 88 -4.60 -4.52 4.42
CA PRO A 88 -4.47 -5.75 3.64
C PRO A 88 -5.75 -6.11 2.85
N THR A 89 -6.64 -5.14 2.63
CA THR A 89 -7.98 -5.35 2.07
C THR A 89 -8.12 -4.75 0.66
N LEU A 90 -7.03 -4.72 -0.09
CA LEU A 90 -7.12 -4.46 -1.52
C LEU A 90 -7.62 -5.75 -2.17
#